data_AF-A0A1G3LWK6-F1
#
_entry.id   AF-A0A1G3LWK6-F1
#
_cell.length_a   1.000
_cell.length_b   1.000
_cell.length_c   1.000
_cell.angle_alpha   90.00
_cell.angle_beta   90.00
_cell.angle_gamma   90.00
#
_symmetry.space_group_name_H-M   'P 1'
#
loop_
_entity.id
_entity.type
_entity.pdbx_description
1 polymer ?
#
loop_
_entity_poly.entity_id
_entity_poly.type
_entity_poly.pdbx_seq_one_letter_code
_entity_poly.pdbx_strand_id
1 'polypeptide(L)'
;MNTKIRQKVRRGMLTVSLLLLPVTLYYFSPALSLQGAAAGVATGSVLVFAGLFLSALFLGRAFCGWACPLGGLQEHTARLQGRPVARRRIRWIKYLVWGPWFLMLVYLILQAGGFRRVQFSYQTWHGISAADPQGLVILLAVAALFFLPAVLVGRRASCHTLCWVAPFLIAGRAVRNFLAWPALRLSGQARTCRRCGICTGACPMSIDVQESLRAGGLETTDCILCGSCADACPSGSLRLVFHEGRPQ
;
A
#
# COMPACT_ATOMS: atom_id res chain seq x y z
N MET A 1 -2.48 -14.51 19.06
CA MET A 1 -3.56 -14.54 18.04
C MET A 1 -3.34 -15.75 17.14
N ASN A 2 -4.33 -16.66 17.06
CA ASN A 2 -4.26 -17.85 16.20
C ASN A 2 -3.99 -17.42 14.73
N THR A 3 -3.02 -18.04 14.07
CA THR A 3 -2.55 -17.68 12.71
C THR A 3 -3.69 -17.70 11.69
N LYS A 4 -4.65 -18.62 11.83
CA LYS A 4 -5.85 -18.70 10.98
C LYS A 4 -6.80 -17.52 11.20
N ILE A 5 -6.90 -16.99 12.42
CA ILE A 5 -7.76 -15.84 12.76
C ILE A 5 -7.20 -14.56 12.13
N ARG A 6 -5.87 -14.38 12.14
CA ARG A 6 -5.21 -13.20 11.57
C ARG A 6 -5.55 -12.96 10.10
N GLN A 7 -5.39 -13.98 9.26
CA GLN A 7 -5.67 -13.83 7.83
C GLN A 7 -7.18 -13.69 7.53
N LYS A 8 -8.05 -14.28 8.36
CA LYS A 8 -9.51 -14.06 8.25
C LYS A 8 -9.86 -12.60 8.55
N VAL A 9 -9.40 -12.05 9.66
CA VAL A 9 -9.63 -10.65 10.05
C VAL A 9 -9.09 -9.70 8.98
N ARG A 10 -7.84 -9.91 8.54
CA ARG A 10 -7.21 -9.11 7.47
C ARG A 10 -8.06 -9.07 6.20
N ARG A 11 -8.49 -10.24 5.70
CA ARG A 11 -9.31 -10.33 4.49
C ARG A 11 -10.70 -9.72 4.67
N GLY A 12 -11.28 -9.85 5.86
CA GLY A 12 -12.52 -9.16 6.25
C GLY A 12 -12.38 -7.65 6.17
N MET A 13 -11.36 -7.08 6.83
CA MET A 13 -11.08 -5.64 6.82
C MET A 13 -10.86 -5.09 5.40
N LEU A 14 -10.09 -5.81 4.57
CA LEU A 14 -9.89 -5.44 3.16
C LEU A 14 -11.20 -5.46 2.35
N THR A 15 -12.09 -6.42 2.64
CA THR A 15 -13.39 -6.51 1.96
C THR A 15 -14.32 -5.37 2.37
N VAL A 16 -14.37 -5.06 3.67
CA VAL A 16 -15.10 -3.88 4.17
C VAL A 16 -14.55 -2.59 3.55
N SER A 17 -13.22 -2.46 3.48
CA SER A 17 -12.58 -1.30 2.86
C SER A 17 -12.96 -1.18 1.39
N LEU A 18 -12.99 -2.29 0.64
CA LEU A 18 -13.43 -2.32 -0.75
C LEU A 18 -14.89 -1.88 -0.91
N LEU A 19 -15.80 -2.29 -0.02
CA LEU A 19 -17.19 -1.85 -0.04
C LEU A 19 -17.33 -0.34 0.24
N LEU A 20 -16.41 0.22 1.02
CA LEU A 20 -16.32 1.67 1.28
C LEU A 20 -15.57 2.45 0.19
N LEU A 21 -15.09 1.79 -0.88
CA LEU A 21 -14.40 2.46 -1.98
C LEU A 21 -15.21 3.61 -2.61
N PRO A 22 -16.54 3.49 -2.86
CA PRO A 22 -17.34 4.58 -3.43
C PRO A 22 -17.36 5.85 -2.58
N VAL A 23 -17.11 5.75 -1.27
CA VAL A 23 -17.07 6.91 -0.36
C VAL A 23 -15.63 7.41 -0.19
N THR A 24 -14.66 6.49 -0.21
CA THR A 24 -13.26 6.81 0.13
C THR A 24 -12.39 7.21 -1.06
N LEU A 25 -12.82 6.93 -2.31
CA LEU A 25 -12.00 7.13 -3.50
C LEU A 25 -11.50 8.58 -3.68
N TYR A 26 -12.35 9.57 -3.44
CA TYR A 26 -11.96 10.98 -3.55
C TYR A 26 -10.83 11.35 -2.59
N TYR A 27 -10.83 10.80 -1.37
CA TYR A 27 -9.76 11.06 -0.41
C TYR A 27 -8.43 10.43 -0.82
N PHE A 28 -8.45 9.39 -1.65
CA PHE A 28 -7.23 8.86 -2.26
C PHE A 28 -6.89 9.50 -3.61
N SER A 29 -7.60 10.55 -4.06
CA SER A 29 -7.37 11.16 -5.38
C SER A 29 -6.12 12.05 -5.42
N PRO A 30 -5.15 11.75 -6.32
CA PRO A 30 -4.00 12.61 -6.55
C PRO A 30 -4.39 13.99 -7.12
N ALA A 31 -5.47 14.06 -7.91
CA ALA A 31 -5.92 15.30 -8.56
C ALA A 31 -6.44 16.32 -7.54
N LEU A 32 -7.25 15.88 -6.56
CA LEU A 32 -7.76 16.77 -5.50
C LEU A 32 -6.65 17.32 -4.61
N SER A 33 -5.55 16.57 -4.47
CA SER A 33 -4.39 17.03 -3.71
C SER A 33 -3.65 18.16 -4.44
N LEU A 34 -3.51 18.08 -5.76
CA LEU A 34 -2.92 19.16 -6.58
C LEU A 34 -3.82 20.39 -6.63
N GLN A 35 -5.12 20.22 -6.84
CA GLN A 35 -6.06 21.35 -6.88
C GLN A 35 -6.13 22.07 -5.53
N GLY A 36 -6.17 21.30 -4.43
CA GLY A 36 -6.07 21.84 -3.07
C GLY A 36 -4.80 22.63 -2.84
N ALA A 37 -3.64 22.06 -3.21
CA ALA A 37 -2.35 22.72 -3.11
C ALA A 37 -2.30 24.03 -3.91
N ALA A 38 -2.80 24.04 -5.14
CA ALA A 38 -2.87 25.25 -5.98
C ALA A 38 -3.75 26.35 -5.35
N ALA A 39 -4.82 25.97 -4.66
CA ALA A 39 -5.69 26.89 -3.93
C ALA A 39 -5.16 27.30 -2.54
N GLY A 40 -4.01 26.76 -2.10
CA GLY A 40 -3.50 26.97 -0.74
C GLY A 40 -4.38 26.33 0.34
N VAL A 41 -5.15 25.29 0.00
CA VAL A 41 -6.08 24.59 0.90
C VAL A 41 -5.60 23.18 1.18
N ALA A 42 -5.43 22.82 2.45
CA ALA A 42 -5.19 21.44 2.86
C ALA A 42 -6.53 20.67 2.79
N THR A 43 -6.68 19.90 1.71
CA THR A 43 -7.89 19.11 1.43
C THR A 43 -7.88 17.78 2.19
N GLY A 44 -9.03 17.11 2.27
CA GLY A 44 -9.13 15.78 2.86
C GLY A 44 -8.12 14.77 2.25
N SER A 45 -7.82 14.87 0.95
CA SER A 45 -6.85 14.00 0.31
C SER A 45 -5.40 14.25 0.77
N VAL A 46 -5.00 15.52 0.92
CA VAL A 46 -3.69 15.89 1.48
C VAL A 46 -3.55 15.34 2.90
N LEU A 47 -4.58 15.50 3.73
CA LEU A 47 -4.60 14.98 5.10
C LEU A 47 -4.52 13.45 5.12
N VAL A 48 -5.20 12.74 4.22
CA VAL A 48 -5.09 11.28 4.11
C VAL A 48 -3.68 10.86 3.68
N PHE A 49 -3.07 11.50 2.68
CA PHE A 49 -1.70 11.17 2.29
C PHE A 49 -0.68 11.45 3.41
N ALA A 50 -0.86 12.55 4.15
CA ALA A 50 -0.05 12.85 5.33
C ALA A 50 -0.26 11.78 6.43
N GLY A 51 -1.50 11.41 6.73
CA GLY A 51 -1.84 10.36 7.69
C GLY A 51 -1.28 9.00 7.30
N LEU A 52 -1.33 8.65 6.01
CA LEU A 52 -0.71 7.43 5.48
C LEU A 52 0.81 7.45 5.69
N PHE A 53 1.48 8.55 5.35
CA PHE A 53 2.91 8.72 5.57
C PHE A 53 3.28 8.57 7.06
N LEU A 54 2.55 9.23 7.97
CA LEU A 54 2.75 9.12 9.41
C LEU A 54 2.50 7.69 9.91
N SER A 55 1.43 7.04 9.44
CA SER A 55 1.14 5.64 9.78
C SER A 55 2.27 4.71 9.32
N ALA A 56 2.92 5.02 8.20
CA ALA A 56 4.02 4.22 7.68
C ALA A 56 5.29 4.31 8.54
N LEU A 57 5.46 5.36 9.34
CA LEU A 57 6.56 5.45 10.30
C LEU A 57 6.51 4.29 11.31
N PHE A 58 5.30 3.92 11.78
CA PHE A 58 5.11 2.85 12.75
C PHE A 58 4.76 1.51 12.11
N LEU A 59 3.89 1.52 11.10
CA LEU A 59 3.30 0.31 10.51
C LEU A 59 3.86 -0.03 9.12
N GLY A 60 4.76 0.79 8.58
CA GLY A 60 5.34 0.61 7.25
C GLY A 60 4.25 0.59 6.19
N ARG A 61 4.23 -0.47 5.38
CA ARG A 61 3.19 -0.64 4.33
C ARG A 61 2.01 -1.51 4.77
N ALA A 62 1.78 -1.70 6.06
CA ALA A 62 0.67 -2.52 6.57
C ALA A 62 -0.69 -2.03 6.05
N PHE A 63 -0.88 -0.72 5.84
CA PHE A 63 -2.11 -0.17 5.26
C PHE A 63 -2.52 -0.88 3.96
N CYS A 64 -1.59 -1.09 3.02
CA CYS A 64 -1.85 -1.81 1.76
C CYS A 64 -2.27 -3.28 1.95
N GLY A 65 -1.91 -3.88 3.08
CA GLY A 65 -2.22 -5.27 3.42
C GLY A 65 -3.50 -5.44 4.23
N TRP A 66 -4.01 -4.39 4.87
CA TRP A 66 -5.04 -4.49 5.91
C TRP A 66 -6.25 -3.55 5.70
N ALA A 67 -6.06 -2.36 5.13
CA ALA A 67 -7.10 -1.33 5.06
C ALA A 67 -7.25 -0.66 3.68
N CYS A 68 -6.34 -0.91 2.74
CA CYS A 68 -6.44 -0.30 1.41
C CYS A 68 -7.60 -0.91 0.60
N PRO A 69 -8.58 -0.12 0.12
CA PRO A 69 -9.74 -0.62 -0.61
C PRO A 69 -9.35 -1.30 -1.93
N LEU A 70 -8.46 -0.67 -2.69
CA LEU A 70 -7.88 -1.24 -3.91
C LEU A 70 -7.04 -2.49 -3.61
N GLY A 71 -6.40 -2.56 -2.43
CA GLY A 71 -5.72 -3.76 -1.97
C GLY A 71 -6.67 -4.93 -1.70
N GLY A 72 -7.92 -4.65 -1.30
CA GLY A 72 -8.99 -5.62 -1.19
C GLY A 72 -9.45 -6.14 -2.54
N LEU A 73 -9.64 -5.25 -3.53
CA LEU A 73 -9.92 -5.66 -4.91
C LEU A 73 -8.84 -6.62 -5.42
N GLN A 74 -7.56 -6.30 -5.21
CA GLN A 74 -6.45 -7.15 -5.64
C GLN A 74 -6.35 -8.49 -4.88
N GLU A 75 -6.81 -8.56 -3.62
CA GLU A 75 -6.83 -9.81 -2.86
C GLU A 75 -7.91 -10.76 -3.39
N HIS A 76 -9.04 -10.23 -3.85
CA HIS A 76 -10.11 -11.01 -4.48
C HIS A 76 -9.73 -11.45 -5.89
N THR A 77 -9.14 -10.56 -6.71
CA THR A 77 -8.65 -10.96 -8.04
C THR A 77 -7.56 -12.01 -7.97
N ALA A 78 -6.72 -12.01 -6.93
CA ALA A 78 -5.72 -13.05 -6.73
C ALA A 78 -6.31 -14.46 -6.51
N ARG A 79 -7.61 -14.57 -6.15
CA ARG A 79 -8.32 -15.86 -6.09
C ARG A 79 -8.73 -16.36 -7.48
N LEU A 80 -8.99 -15.45 -8.41
CA LEU A 80 -9.26 -15.77 -9.82
C LEU A 80 -7.95 -16.10 -10.56
N GLN A 81 -6.92 -15.28 -10.34
CA GLN A 81 -5.60 -15.44 -10.95
C GLN A 81 -4.46 -15.21 -9.96
N GLY A 82 -3.89 -16.31 -9.47
CA GLY A 82 -2.80 -16.30 -8.49
C GLY A 82 -1.37 -16.23 -9.07
N ARG A 83 -1.22 -16.01 -10.39
CA ARG A 83 0.10 -16.02 -11.06
C ARG A 83 1.02 -14.95 -10.46
N PRO A 84 2.26 -15.29 -10.07
CA PRO A 84 3.21 -14.33 -9.53
C PRO A 84 3.70 -13.37 -10.61
N VAL A 85 3.92 -12.10 -10.24
CA VAL A 85 4.42 -11.07 -11.16
C VAL A 85 5.95 -10.98 -11.09
N ALA A 86 6.61 -10.89 -12.25
CA ALA A 86 8.06 -10.66 -12.36
C ALA A 86 8.41 -9.21 -12.01
N ARG A 87 8.86 -8.97 -10.77
CA ARG A 87 9.01 -7.62 -10.19
C ARG A 87 10.17 -6.79 -10.73
N ARG A 88 11.26 -7.42 -11.18
CA ARG A 88 12.59 -6.76 -11.24
C ARG A 88 12.59 -5.51 -12.12
N ARG A 89 11.92 -5.53 -13.28
CA ARG A 89 11.83 -4.37 -14.19
C ARG A 89 10.71 -3.39 -13.83
N ILE A 90 9.60 -3.88 -13.29
CA ILE A 90 8.36 -3.10 -13.22
C ILE A 90 8.25 -2.26 -11.92
N ARG A 91 9.08 -2.57 -10.90
CA ARG A 91 9.10 -1.84 -9.62
C ARG A 91 9.49 -0.37 -9.73
N TRP A 92 10.27 0.02 -10.72
CA TRP A 92 10.75 1.41 -10.85
C TRP A 92 9.72 2.34 -11.49
N ILE A 93 8.79 1.77 -12.28
CA ILE A 93 7.77 2.53 -13.02
C ILE A 93 6.94 3.40 -12.08
N LYS A 94 6.60 2.92 -10.88
CA LYS A 94 5.84 3.71 -9.89
C LYS A 94 6.55 5.01 -9.49
N TYR A 95 7.88 5.03 -9.44
CA TYR A 95 8.62 6.25 -9.10
C TYR A 95 8.71 7.20 -10.29
N LEU A 96 8.78 6.66 -11.52
CA LEU A 96 8.76 7.46 -12.74
C LEU A 96 7.41 8.15 -12.94
N VAL A 97 6.30 7.45 -12.68
CA VAL A 97 4.94 8.00 -12.82
C VAL A 97 4.63 9.02 -11.73
N TRP A 98 4.97 8.72 -10.47
CA TRP A 98 4.56 9.56 -9.33
C TRP A 98 5.60 10.59 -8.89
N GLY A 99 6.84 10.51 -9.40
CA GLY A 99 7.88 11.51 -9.18
C GLY A 99 7.48 12.91 -9.68
N PRO A 100 7.08 13.06 -10.96
CA PRO A 100 6.60 14.34 -11.50
C PRO A 100 5.39 14.88 -10.73
N TRP A 101 4.45 14.00 -10.36
CA TRP A 101 3.28 14.39 -9.58
C TRP A 101 3.66 14.92 -8.19
N PHE A 102 4.63 14.29 -7.51
CA PHE A 102 5.12 14.76 -6.20
C PHE A 102 5.86 16.10 -6.33
N LEU A 103 6.71 16.26 -7.35
CA LEU A 103 7.38 17.53 -7.64
C LEU A 103 6.37 18.64 -7.92
N MET A 104 5.31 18.35 -8.69
CA MET A 104 4.22 19.28 -8.95
C MET A 104 3.45 19.66 -7.68
N LEU A 105 3.19 18.69 -6.80
CA LEU A 105 2.53 18.95 -5.52
C LEU A 105 3.35 19.91 -4.65
N VAL A 106 4.65 19.64 -4.49
CA VAL A 106 5.56 20.51 -3.72
C VAL A 106 5.66 21.89 -4.35
N TYR A 107 5.79 21.97 -5.68
CA TYR A 107 5.83 23.24 -6.42
C TYR A 107 4.59 24.09 -6.17
N LEU A 108 3.39 23.51 -6.27
CA LEU A 108 2.13 24.23 -6.05
C LEU A 108 1.98 24.71 -4.60
N ILE A 109 2.42 23.91 -3.63
CA ILE A 109 2.42 24.31 -2.21
C ILE A 109 3.33 25.52 -1.99
N LEU A 110 4.54 25.50 -2.57
CA LEU A 110 5.49 26.61 -2.46
C LEU A 110 4.97 27.89 -3.15
N GLN A 111 4.39 27.75 -4.36
CA GLN A 111 3.79 28.86 -5.10
C GLN A 111 2.61 29.51 -4.36
N ALA A 112 1.77 28.72 -3.68
CA ALA A 112 0.66 29.23 -2.87
C ALA A 112 1.12 29.91 -1.56
N GLY A 113 2.40 29.81 -1.20
CA GLY A 113 2.94 30.25 0.10
C GLY A 113 2.53 29.34 1.25
N GLY A 114 2.29 28.05 0.98
CA GLY A 114 1.84 27.06 1.95
C GLY A 114 0.32 26.91 2.06
N PHE A 115 -0.12 26.07 3.00
CA PHE A 115 -1.54 25.86 3.27
C PHE A 115 -2.08 26.96 4.20
N ARG A 116 -2.97 27.79 3.69
CA ARG A 116 -3.60 28.91 4.43
C ARG A 116 -4.92 28.52 5.09
N ARG A 117 -5.57 27.46 4.62
CA ARG A 117 -6.86 26.96 5.13
C ARG A 117 -6.89 25.43 5.12
N VAL A 118 -7.62 24.83 6.05
CA VAL A 118 -7.89 23.38 6.08
C VAL A 118 -9.37 23.18 5.77
N GLN A 119 -9.68 22.47 4.69
CA GLN A 119 -11.06 22.14 4.32
C GLN A 119 -11.13 20.67 3.94
N PHE A 120 -11.60 19.85 4.89
CA PHE A 120 -11.74 18.41 4.67
C PHE A 120 -12.69 18.09 3.51
N SER A 121 -13.77 18.87 3.38
CA SER A 121 -14.84 18.68 2.39
C SER A 121 -14.62 19.38 1.04
N TYR A 122 -13.39 19.85 0.74
CA TYR A 122 -13.09 20.57 -0.50
C TYR A 122 -13.40 19.71 -1.74
N GLN A 123 -14.39 20.14 -2.53
CA GLN A 123 -14.93 19.42 -3.70
C GLN A 123 -15.44 17.99 -3.44
N THR A 124 -15.72 17.63 -2.17
CA THR A 124 -16.28 16.31 -1.81
C THR A 124 -17.71 16.39 -1.26
N TRP A 125 -18.41 17.51 -1.47
CA TRP A 125 -19.73 17.80 -0.89
C TRP A 125 -20.85 16.83 -1.28
N HIS A 126 -20.71 16.03 -2.34
CA HIS A 126 -21.66 14.97 -2.68
C HIS A 126 -21.40 13.64 -1.95
N GLY A 127 -20.34 13.52 -1.15
CA GLY A 127 -20.06 12.45 -0.17
C GLY A 127 -19.83 11.04 -0.72
N ILE A 128 -20.42 10.71 -1.86
CA ILE A 128 -20.48 9.40 -2.48
C ILE A 128 -20.05 9.60 -3.93
N SER A 129 -18.90 9.05 -4.33
CA SER A 129 -18.44 9.08 -5.73
C SER A 129 -19.46 8.46 -6.67
N ALA A 130 -20.30 7.52 -6.22
CA ALA A 130 -21.35 6.92 -7.04
C ALA A 130 -22.61 7.79 -7.23
N ALA A 131 -22.76 8.92 -6.51
CA ALA A 131 -23.97 9.75 -6.60
C ALA A 131 -23.94 10.73 -7.78
N ASP A 132 -22.76 11.05 -8.31
CA ASP A 132 -22.59 11.91 -9.47
C ASP A 132 -22.08 11.10 -10.69
N PRO A 133 -22.58 11.33 -11.92
CA PRO A 133 -22.14 10.60 -13.10
C PRO A 133 -20.63 10.64 -13.33
N GLN A 134 -19.96 11.78 -13.04
CA GLN A 134 -18.52 11.89 -13.21
C GLN A 134 -17.78 11.04 -12.17
N GLY A 135 -18.26 11.07 -10.91
CA GLY A 135 -17.70 10.26 -9.84
C GLY A 135 -17.83 8.76 -10.10
N LEU A 136 -18.96 8.31 -10.68
CA LEU A 136 -19.17 6.92 -11.05
C LEU A 136 -18.21 6.50 -12.16
N VAL A 137 -18.02 7.34 -13.18
CA VAL A 137 -17.04 7.10 -14.25
C VAL A 137 -15.63 6.99 -13.68
N ILE A 138 -15.23 7.88 -12.77
CA ILE A 138 -13.91 7.83 -12.11
C ILE A 138 -13.77 6.55 -11.28
N LEU A 139 -14.80 6.17 -10.52
CA LEU A 139 -14.81 4.95 -9.72
C LEU A 139 -14.61 3.70 -10.59
N LEU A 140 -15.38 3.58 -11.67
CA LEU A 140 -15.28 2.46 -12.61
C LEU A 140 -13.93 2.47 -13.33
N ALA A 141 -13.42 3.63 -13.74
CA ALA A 141 -12.12 3.76 -14.38
C ALA A 141 -10.98 3.33 -13.45
N VAL A 142 -10.98 3.77 -12.19
CA VAL A 142 -9.96 3.37 -11.20
C VAL A 142 -10.09 1.89 -10.85
N ALA A 143 -11.32 1.39 -10.67
CA ALA A 143 -11.55 -0.03 -10.44
C ALA A 143 -11.03 -0.88 -11.61
N ALA A 144 -11.32 -0.50 -12.86
CA ALA A 144 -10.82 -1.17 -14.06
C ALA A 144 -9.29 -1.08 -14.18
N LEU A 145 -8.70 0.08 -13.91
CA LEU A 145 -7.25 0.30 -13.93
C LEU A 145 -6.51 -0.59 -12.93
N PHE A 146 -7.12 -0.90 -11.79
CA PHE A 146 -6.57 -1.85 -10.83
C PHE A 146 -6.91 -3.31 -11.19
N PHE A 147 -8.13 -3.57 -11.65
CA PHE A 147 -8.61 -4.91 -11.96
C PHE A 147 -7.93 -5.54 -13.18
N LEU A 148 -7.86 -4.82 -14.31
CA LEU A 148 -7.37 -5.36 -15.59
C LEU A 148 -5.92 -5.85 -15.50
N PRO A 149 -4.94 -5.08 -14.98
CA PRO A 149 -3.58 -5.60 -14.87
C PRO A 149 -3.46 -6.77 -13.89
N ALA A 150 -4.32 -6.82 -12.86
CA ALA A 150 -4.33 -7.91 -11.89
C ALA A 150 -4.73 -9.25 -12.54
N VAL A 151 -5.69 -9.20 -13.47
CA VAL A 151 -6.15 -10.37 -14.23
C VAL A 151 -5.19 -10.67 -15.38
N LEU A 152 -4.66 -9.67 -16.09
CA LEU A 152 -3.80 -9.93 -17.25
C LEU A 152 -2.38 -10.35 -16.87
N VAL A 153 -1.76 -9.64 -15.92
CA VAL A 153 -0.34 -9.79 -15.59
C VAL A 153 -0.12 -10.70 -14.39
N GLY A 154 -0.99 -10.61 -13.38
CA GLY A 154 -0.93 -11.46 -12.19
C GLY A 154 -1.24 -10.73 -10.89
N ARG A 155 -1.13 -11.46 -9.77
CA ARG A 155 -1.58 -10.98 -8.47
C ARG A 155 -0.92 -9.66 -8.08
N ARG A 156 -1.74 -8.69 -7.66
CA ARG A 156 -1.31 -7.35 -7.21
C ARG A 156 -0.48 -6.56 -8.23
N ALA A 157 -0.60 -6.84 -9.54
CA ALA A 157 0.17 -6.16 -10.59
C ALA A 157 0.09 -4.62 -10.49
N SER A 158 -1.11 -4.05 -10.34
CA SER A 158 -1.28 -2.59 -10.24
C SER A 158 -0.65 -2.01 -8.96
N CYS A 159 -0.51 -2.81 -7.89
CA CYS A 159 0.21 -2.39 -6.69
C CYS A 159 1.74 -2.29 -6.88
N HIS A 160 2.29 -2.94 -7.91
CA HIS A 160 3.70 -2.85 -8.26
C HIS A 160 4.02 -1.61 -9.10
N THR A 161 3.04 -1.07 -9.83
CA THR A 161 3.28 -0.14 -10.95
C THR A 161 2.49 1.17 -10.83
N LEU A 162 1.18 1.09 -10.67
CA LEU A 162 0.26 2.22 -10.82
C LEU A 162 -0.16 2.83 -9.48
N CYS A 163 0.09 2.15 -8.37
CA CYS A 163 -0.36 2.58 -7.06
C CYS A 163 0.34 3.87 -6.57
N TRP A 164 -0.40 4.98 -6.56
CA TRP A 164 0.04 6.28 -6.05
C TRP A 164 0.19 6.34 -4.52
N VAL A 165 -0.50 5.47 -3.79
CA VAL A 165 -0.34 5.37 -2.32
C VAL A 165 1.00 4.74 -1.95
N ALA A 166 1.57 3.90 -2.83
CA ALA A 166 2.79 3.16 -2.52
C ALA A 166 4.02 4.05 -2.25
N PRO A 167 4.34 5.07 -3.08
CA PRO A 167 5.44 6.00 -2.81
C PRO A 167 5.42 6.61 -1.42
N PHE A 168 4.27 7.10 -0.94
CA PHE A 168 4.14 7.71 0.40
C PHE A 168 4.48 6.73 1.52
N LEU A 169 3.92 5.52 1.48
CA LEU A 169 4.21 4.51 2.50
C LEU A 169 5.64 3.98 2.42
N ILE A 170 6.23 3.94 1.22
CA ILE A 170 7.64 3.57 1.03
C ILE A 170 8.55 4.66 1.59
N ALA A 171 8.23 5.93 1.36
CA ALA A 171 8.98 7.06 1.90
C ALA A 171 8.95 7.06 3.43
N GLY A 172 7.77 6.92 4.07
CA GLY A 172 7.68 6.80 5.52
C GLY A 172 8.46 5.59 6.06
N ARG A 173 8.40 4.45 5.35
CA ARG A 173 9.20 3.27 5.68
C ARG A 173 10.71 3.50 5.56
N ALA A 174 11.16 4.25 4.55
CA ALA A 174 12.56 4.59 4.37
C ALA A 174 13.04 5.51 5.50
N VAL A 175 12.24 6.53 5.84
CA VAL A 175 12.53 7.46 6.95
C VAL A 175 12.66 6.72 8.29
N ARG A 176 11.71 5.85 8.65
CA ARG A 176 11.81 5.08 9.90
C ARG A 176 13.04 4.17 9.94
N ASN A 177 13.46 3.62 8.80
CA ASN A 177 14.61 2.71 8.74
C ASN A 177 15.91 3.49 8.86
N PHE A 178 15.97 4.68 8.25
CA PHE A 178 17.08 5.61 8.39
C PHE A 178 17.24 6.08 9.84
N LEU A 179 16.14 6.46 10.49
CA LEU A 179 16.09 6.92 11.89
C LEU A 179 16.14 5.77 12.92
N ALA A 180 16.23 4.51 12.50
CA ALA A 180 16.17 3.32 13.37
C ALA A 180 14.94 3.27 14.32
N TRP A 181 13.84 3.89 13.91
CA TRP A 181 12.63 4.10 14.71
C TRP A 181 11.91 2.78 15.06
N PRO A 182 11.26 2.67 16.24
CA PRO A 182 10.45 1.52 16.62
C PRO A 182 9.28 1.30 15.68
N ALA A 183 9.24 0.14 15.00
CA ALA A 183 8.22 -0.09 13.99
C ALA A 183 7.92 -1.57 13.74
N LEU A 184 6.77 -1.84 13.12
CA LEU A 184 6.36 -3.16 12.68
C LEU A 184 7.25 -3.63 11.51
N ARG A 185 7.89 -4.77 11.70
CA ARG A 185 8.82 -5.40 10.76
C ARG A 185 8.53 -6.90 10.65
N LEU A 186 8.97 -7.49 9.54
CA LEU A 186 9.03 -8.94 9.37
C LEU A 186 10.43 -9.39 9.79
N SER A 187 10.53 -10.22 10.82
CA SER A 187 11.78 -10.81 11.28
C SER A 187 11.76 -12.31 10.99
N GLY A 188 12.94 -12.88 10.80
CA GLY A 188 13.07 -14.31 10.66
C GLY A 188 14.48 -14.81 10.91
N GLN A 189 14.58 -16.12 11.14
CA GLN A 189 15.84 -16.79 11.43
C GLN A 189 16.15 -17.79 10.33
N ALA A 190 17.17 -17.52 9.52
CA ALA A 190 17.58 -18.39 8.42
C ALA A 190 17.98 -19.80 8.90
N ARG A 191 18.53 -19.91 10.12
CA ARG A 191 18.95 -21.19 10.73
C ARG A 191 17.80 -22.18 10.94
N THR A 192 16.60 -21.69 11.23
CA THR A 192 15.43 -22.58 11.47
C THR A 192 14.62 -22.84 10.19
N CYS A 193 14.98 -22.21 9.07
CA CYS A 193 14.25 -22.33 7.80
C CYS A 193 14.54 -23.66 7.10
N ARG A 194 13.50 -24.44 6.84
CA ARG A 194 13.59 -25.72 6.10
C ARG A 194 13.52 -25.60 4.57
N ARG A 195 13.59 -24.38 4.02
CA ARG A 195 13.70 -24.13 2.57
C ARG A 195 12.55 -24.73 1.72
N CYS A 196 11.32 -24.73 2.26
CA CYS A 196 10.16 -25.35 1.62
C CYS A 196 9.40 -24.48 0.60
N GLY A 197 9.76 -23.20 0.42
CA GLY A 197 9.10 -22.29 -0.54
C GLY A 197 7.68 -21.81 -0.20
N ILE A 198 7.02 -22.36 0.82
CA ILE A 198 5.62 -22.04 1.18
C ILE A 198 5.42 -20.54 1.46
N CYS A 199 6.37 -19.90 2.14
CA CYS A 199 6.29 -18.47 2.44
C CYS A 199 6.33 -17.58 1.17
N THR A 200 7.11 -17.97 0.15
CA THR A 200 7.18 -17.31 -1.16
C THR A 200 5.87 -17.49 -1.93
N GLY A 201 5.32 -18.71 -1.93
CA GLY A 201 4.00 -19.00 -2.52
C GLY A 201 2.87 -18.21 -1.87
N ALA A 202 2.86 -18.13 -0.54
CA ALA A 202 1.84 -17.44 0.25
C ALA A 202 1.92 -15.91 0.17
N CYS A 203 3.03 -15.33 -0.28
CA CYS A 203 3.21 -13.88 -0.33
C CYS A 203 2.30 -13.25 -1.41
N PRO A 204 1.27 -12.46 -1.07
CA PRO A 204 0.33 -11.92 -2.06
C PRO A 204 0.97 -10.90 -2.99
N MET A 205 2.11 -10.33 -2.59
CA MET A 205 2.87 -9.44 -3.45
C MET A 205 3.75 -10.22 -4.44
N SER A 206 4.00 -11.53 -4.27
CA SER A 206 5.01 -12.32 -5.01
C SER A 206 6.47 -12.11 -4.57
N ILE A 207 6.76 -11.92 -3.27
CA ILE A 207 8.14 -11.74 -2.77
C ILE A 207 8.76 -13.13 -2.70
N ASP A 208 9.99 -13.30 -3.15
CA ASP A 208 10.76 -14.47 -2.78
C ASP A 208 11.25 -14.34 -1.33
N VAL A 209 10.35 -14.68 -0.39
CA VAL A 209 10.59 -14.54 1.05
C VAL A 209 11.66 -15.52 1.51
N GLN A 210 11.69 -16.73 0.94
CA GLN A 210 12.71 -17.71 1.25
C GLN A 210 14.10 -17.19 0.89
N GLU A 211 14.26 -16.66 -0.33
CA GLU A 211 15.56 -16.14 -0.76
C GLU A 211 15.95 -14.87 0.00
N SER A 212 14.99 -13.98 0.25
CA SER A 212 15.20 -12.79 1.08
C SER A 212 15.68 -13.15 2.49
N LEU A 213 15.10 -14.19 3.10
CA LEU A 213 15.51 -14.69 4.42
C LEU A 213 16.94 -15.25 4.39
N ARG A 214 17.33 -15.95 3.31
CA ARG A 214 18.68 -16.52 3.16
C ARG A 214 19.74 -15.45 2.91
N ALA A 215 19.41 -14.45 2.10
CA ALA A 215 20.29 -13.31 1.80
C ALA A 215 20.52 -12.39 3.00
N GLY A 216 19.90 -12.68 4.15
CA GLY A 216 20.07 -11.94 5.39
C GLY A 216 19.14 -10.74 5.54
N GLY A 217 18.30 -10.43 4.54
CA GLY A 217 17.49 -9.22 4.52
C GLY A 217 16.03 -9.47 4.12
N LEU A 218 15.10 -9.39 5.07
CA LEU A 218 13.66 -9.49 4.82
C LEU A 218 13.01 -8.15 4.45
N GLU A 219 13.74 -7.06 4.64
CA GLU A 219 13.24 -5.72 4.37
C GLU A 219 13.23 -5.45 2.87
N THR A 220 12.03 -5.41 2.31
CA THR A 220 11.81 -5.10 0.90
C THR A 220 10.78 -3.97 0.77
N THR A 221 11.00 -3.07 -0.19
CA THR A 221 10.11 -1.93 -0.45
C THR A 221 8.68 -2.35 -0.79
N ASP A 222 8.49 -3.57 -1.31
CA ASP A 222 7.19 -4.13 -1.68
C ASP A 222 6.47 -4.88 -0.55
N CYS A 223 7.12 -5.18 0.57
CA CYS A 223 6.49 -5.92 1.66
C CYS A 223 5.34 -5.11 2.28
N ILE A 224 4.12 -5.62 2.22
CA ILE A 224 2.93 -4.95 2.80
C ILE A 224 2.63 -5.37 4.24
N LEU A 225 3.55 -6.08 4.91
CA LEU A 225 3.42 -6.51 6.31
C LEU A 225 2.07 -7.21 6.63
N CYS A 226 1.58 -8.00 5.67
CA CYS A 226 0.31 -8.74 5.78
C CYS A 226 0.39 -9.98 6.69
N GLY A 227 1.60 -10.45 7.00
CA GLY A 227 1.83 -11.62 7.84
C GLY A 227 1.57 -12.98 7.18
N SER A 228 1.11 -13.05 5.92
CA SER A 228 0.75 -14.33 5.29
C SER A 228 1.94 -15.30 5.21
N CYS A 229 3.16 -14.80 5.02
CA CYS A 229 4.38 -15.63 5.04
C CYS A 229 4.72 -16.17 6.44
N ALA A 230 4.51 -15.37 7.49
CA ALA A 230 4.71 -15.79 8.88
C ALA A 230 3.67 -16.82 9.32
N ASP A 231 2.40 -16.60 8.96
CA ASP A 231 1.29 -17.49 9.32
C ASP A 231 1.34 -18.83 8.60
N ALA A 232 1.90 -18.88 7.38
CA ALA A 232 2.05 -20.11 6.58
C ALA A 232 3.36 -20.87 6.85
N CYS A 233 4.30 -20.33 7.63
CA CYS A 233 5.60 -20.93 7.83
C CYS A 233 5.52 -22.14 8.80
N PRO A 234 5.76 -23.39 8.33
CA PRO A 234 5.62 -24.57 9.18
C PRO A 234 6.72 -24.67 10.25
N SER A 235 7.91 -24.13 9.98
CA SER A 235 9.03 -24.12 10.93
C SER A 235 9.00 -22.93 11.89
N GLY A 236 8.00 -22.03 11.80
CA GLY A 236 7.89 -20.86 12.68
C GLY A 236 9.07 -19.87 12.57
N SER A 237 9.79 -19.92 11.45
CA SER A 237 11.02 -19.16 11.21
C SER A 237 10.79 -17.69 10.87
N LEU A 238 9.53 -17.28 10.65
CA LEU A 238 9.11 -15.93 10.26
C LEU A 238 8.08 -15.41 11.26
N ARG A 239 8.24 -14.17 11.71
CA ARG A 239 7.35 -13.52 12.68
C ARG A 239 7.20 -12.03 12.36
N LEU A 240 6.01 -11.49 12.59
CA LEU A 240 5.83 -10.04 12.66
C LEU A 240 6.20 -9.57 14.06
N VAL A 241 7.09 -8.60 14.15
CA VAL A 241 7.61 -8.06 15.41
C VAL A 241 7.61 -6.55 15.37
N PHE A 242 7.38 -5.94 16.52
CA PHE A 242 7.61 -4.51 16.74
C PHE A 242 8.93 -4.39 17.50
N HIS A 243 9.94 -3.78 16.90
CA HIS A 243 11.25 -3.59 17.54
C HIS A 243 11.90 -2.30 17.07
N GLU A 244 12.87 -1.81 17.82
CA GLU A 244 13.75 -0.70 17.44
C GLU A 244 14.92 -1.21 16.61
N GLY A 245 15.48 -0.35 15.75
CA GLY A 245 16.70 -0.67 15.01
C GLY A 245 16.57 -0.70 13.50
N ARG A 246 17.74 -0.78 12.84
CA ARG A 246 17.86 -0.90 11.39
C ARG A 246 17.38 -2.28 10.93
N PRO A 247 16.78 -2.40 9.74
CA PRO A 247 16.37 -3.70 9.21
C PRO A 247 17.56 -4.66 9.16
N GLN A 248 17.32 -5.91 9.58
CA GLN A 248 18.18 -7.06 9.28
C GLN A 248 17.93 -7.45 7.83
#